data_AF-A0A535YQS1-F1
#
_entry.id   AF-A0A535YQS1-F1
#
_cell.length_a   1.000
_cell.length_b   1.000
_cell.length_c   1.000
_cell.angle_alpha   90.00
_cell.angle_beta   90.00
_cell.angle_gamma   90.00
#
_symmetry.space_group_name_H-M   'P 1'
#
loop_
_entity.id
_entity.type
_entity.pdbx_description
1 polymer ?
#
loop_
_entity_poly.entity_id
_entity_poly.type
_entity_poly.pdbx_seq_one_letter_code
_entity_poly.pdbx_strand_id
1 'polypeptide(L)'
;MLLAAKPDDDDELPAARGHGPLGFNYMLGGARRLAFISYRRADSAGQTGRIHDHLKSRFGPGRVFRDITIPPGLDWRQRIETSLIDCVVVIAVIGNGWVCKRLSHPDDLLRHELEVALQRNIGVIPVLVDGATLPRPRDLPTSLRGLLDAQALEIHEEDFDHDIRKLIDRVREFLAPPPRPKHPIAKPVGWLLAIVAGLANALLGAAWWTALGVAILVLAIWVVADLLLAQKLEIASVKK
;
A
#
# COMPACT_ATOMS: atom_id res chain seq x y z
N MET A 1 -10.58 -55.51 44.16
CA MET A 1 -10.84 -54.09 44.48
C MET A 1 -9.47 -53.45 44.61
N LEU A 2 -8.92 -52.59 43.74
CA LEU A 2 -9.33 -51.73 42.63
C LEU A 2 -8.23 -51.85 41.52
N LEU A 3 -8.47 -51.89 40.21
CA LEU A 3 -8.86 -50.84 39.24
C LEU A 3 -7.89 -49.63 39.11
N ALA A 4 -7.41 -49.44 37.86
CA ALA A 4 -6.91 -48.21 37.20
C ALA A 4 -5.43 -47.80 37.49
N ALA A 5 -4.63 -47.25 36.57
CA ALA A 5 -4.80 -46.84 35.18
C ALA A 5 -3.43 -46.80 34.47
N LYS A 6 -3.50 -46.83 33.14
CA LYS A 6 -2.44 -46.69 32.14
C LYS A 6 -1.75 -45.31 32.23
N PRO A 7 -0.43 -45.18 31.97
CA PRO A 7 0.22 -43.88 31.84
C PRO A 7 -0.23 -43.19 30.55
N ASP A 8 -0.65 -41.92 30.66
CA ASP A 8 -1.07 -41.08 29.55
C ASP A 8 0.10 -40.83 28.58
N ASP A 9 -0.11 -41.26 27.35
CA ASP A 9 0.51 -40.72 26.15
C ASP A 9 0.01 -39.27 25.99
N ASP A 10 0.89 -38.26 26.02
CA ASP A 10 0.73 -36.93 25.38
C ASP A 10 1.86 -35.98 25.85
N ASP A 11 3.05 -36.07 25.24
CA ASP A 11 4.03 -34.96 25.18
C ASP A 11 5.14 -35.21 24.14
N GLU A 12 4.81 -35.81 22.99
CA GLU A 12 5.67 -35.72 21.80
C GLU A 12 5.44 -34.39 21.10
N LEU A 13 6.18 -33.35 21.52
CA LEU A 13 6.40 -32.17 20.70
C LEU A 13 7.02 -32.59 19.36
N PRO A 14 6.38 -32.35 18.21
CA PRO A 14 6.96 -32.77 16.94
C PRO A 14 8.23 -31.97 16.66
N ALA A 15 9.30 -32.72 16.43
CA ALA A 15 10.61 -32.25 16.01
C ALA A 15 10.51 -31.13 14.96
N ALA A 16 10.99 -29.95 15.34
CA ALA A 16 11.17 -28.82 14.45
C ALA A 16 12.19 -29.19 13.34
N ARG A 17 11.69 -29.72 12.23
CA ARG A 17 12.44 -29.85 10.98
C ARG A 17 12.65 -28.45 10.39
N GLY A 18 13.88 -28.21 9.96
CA GLY A 18 14.42 -26.89 9.70
C GLY A 18 13.75 -26.11 8.58
N HIS A 19 13.76 -24.79 8.76
CA HIS A 19 13.66 -23.83 7.67
C HIS A 19 14.76 -22.77 7.85
N GLY A 20 15.63 -22.67 6.84
CA GLY A 20 16.49 -21.51 6.64
C GLY A 20 15.67 -20.24 6.38
N PRO A 21 16.31 -19.06 6.42
CA PRO A 21 15.61 -17.79 6.44
C PRO A 21 15.11 -17.43 5.03
N LEU A 22 13.95 -16.76 4.97
CA LEU A 22 13.36 -16.13 3.78
C LEU A 22 12.70 -17.11 2.78
N GLY A 23 11.42 -17.47 3.01
CA GLY A 23 10.69 -18.18 1.95
C GLY A 23 9.17 -18.37 2.11
N PHE A 24 8.60 -18.34 3.32
CA PHE A 24 7.21 -18.83 3.50
C PHE A 24 6.14 -17.74 3.68
N ASN A 25 6.50 -16.47 3.88
CA ASN A 25 5.52 -15.42 4.27
C ASN A 25 4.87 -14.65 3.11
N TYR A 26 5.27 -14.85 1.85
CA TYR A 26 4.74 -14.05 0.73
C TYR A 26 3.40 -14.55 0.15
N MET A 27 2.91 -15.73 0.53
CA MET A 27 1.67 -16.31 -0.03
C MET A 27 0.40 -16.13 0.81
N LEU A 28 0.49 -15.61 2.04
CA LEU A 28 -0.68 -15.32 2.89
C LEU A 28 -0.80 -13.82 3.21
N GLY A 29 -1.23 -13.03 2.22
CA GLY A 29 -2.34 -12.08 2.39
C GLY A 29 -2.22 -10.91 3.37
N GLY A 30 -1.03 -10.45 3.73
CA GLY A 30 -0.84 -9.14 4.37
C GLY A 30 0.64 -8.81 4.54
N ALA A 31 1.14 -7.80 3.84
CA ALA A 31 2.48 -7.27 4.09
C ALA A 31 2.58 -6.93 5.58
N ARG A 32 3.55 -7.52 6.29
CA ARG A 32 3.77 -7.21 7.70
C ARG A 32 4.09 -5.73 7.78
N ARG A 33 3.18 -4.95 8.38
CA ARG A 33 3.40 -3.53 8.66
C ARG A 33 3.99 -3.44 10.05
N LEU A 34 5.25 -3.04 10.14
CA LEU A 34 5.98 -2.97 11.40
C LEU A 34 6.30 -1.51 11.76
N ALA A 35 6.43 -1.25 13.06
CA ALA A 35 6.95 -0.02 13.62
C ALA A 35 8.34 -0.26 14.22
N PHE A 36 9.28 0.62 13.92
CA PHE A 36 10.64 0.56 14.46
C PHE A 36 10.90 1.78 15.34
N ILE A 37 11.53 1.59 16.50
CA ILE A 37 11.92 2.67 17.41
C ILE A 37 13.43 2.86 17.29
N SER A 38 13.84 3.98 16.69
CA SER A 38 15.23 4.41 16.61
C SER A 38 15.52 5.39 17.75
N TYR A 39 16.55 5.10 18.54
CA TYR A 39 16.92 5.89 19.70
C TYR A 39 18.41 5.73 20.00
N ARG A 40 18.98 6.70 20.71
CA ARG A 40 20.36 6.62 21.18
C ARG A 40 20.33 6.04 22.60
N ARG A 41 20.89 4.84 22.79
CA ARG A 41 20.88 4.16 24.12
C ARG A 41 21.44 5.03 25.25
N ALA A 42 22.51 5.78 24.98
CA ALA A 42 23.13 6.67 25.97
C ALA A 42 22.32 7.94 26.29
N ASP A 43 21.28 8.22 25.50
CA ASP A 43 20.47 9.45 25.59
C ASP A 43 19.13 9.16 26.28
N SER A 44 18.39 8.16 25.81
CA SER A 44 16.95 8.03 26.13
C SER A 44 16.50 6.57 26.36
N ALA A 45 17.39 5.68 26.82
CA ALA A 45 17.07 4.25 26.99
C ALA A 45 15.90 3.97 27.94
N GLY A 46 15.80 4.69 29.06
CA GLY A 46 14.73 4.53 30.04
C GLY A 46 13.36 4.87 29.45
N GLN A 47 13.21 6.09 28.94
CA GLN A 47 11.97 6.54 28.28
C GLN A 47 11.61 5.66 27.09
N THR A 48 12.58 5.30 26.25
CA THR A 48 12.35 4.42 25.09
C THR A 48 11.85 3.04 25.52
N GLY A 49 12.34 2.50 26.64
CA GLY A 49 11.82 1.26 27.21
C GLY A 49 10.36 1.35 27.56
N ARG A 50 9.98 2.39 28.31
CA ARG A 50 8.59 2.62 28.70
C ARG A 50 7.68 2.81 27.48
N ILE A 51 8.09 3.61 26.48
CA ILE A 51 7.35 3.80 25.22
C ILE A 51 7.16 2.46 24.49
N HIS A 52 8.25 1.71 24.34
CA HIS A 52 8.23 0.41 23.68
C HIS A 52 7.25 -0.56 24.33
N ASP A 53 7.23 -0.64 25.66
CA ASP A 53 6.38 -1.59 26.38
C ASP A 53 4.89 -1.25 26.20
N HIS A 54 4.53 0.04 26.17
CA HIS A 54 3.16 0.48 25.88
C HIS A 54 2.74 0.18 24.44
N LEU A 55 3.61 0.48 23.47
CA LEU A 55 3.34 0.17 22.06
C LEU A 55 3.23 -1.33 21.83
N LYS A 56 4.12 -2.13 22.43
CA LYS A 56 4.10 -3.59 22.35
C LYS A 56 2.85 -4.17 23.00
N SER A 57 2.45 -3.66 24.17
CA SER A 57 1.20 -4.05 24.82
C SER A 57 -0.01 -3.78 23.91
N ARG A 58 -0.01 -2.65 23.20
CA ARG A 58 -1.14 -2.26 22.36
C ARG A 58 -1.25 -3.00 21.03
N PHE A 59 -0.11 -3.26 20.37
CA PHE A 59 -0.05 -3.81 19.00
C PHE A 59 0.37 -5.28 18.94
N GLY A 60 0.77 -5.86 20.07
CA GLY A 60 1.19 -7.25 20.17
C GLY A 60 2.70 -7.44 19.93
N PRO A 61 3.25 -8.57 20.40
CA PRO A 61 4.64 -8.92 20.18
C PRO A 61 4.92 -9.11 18.69
N GLY A 62 6.01 -8.52 18.19
CA GLY A 62 6.46 -8.66 16.80
C GLY A 62 5.86 -7.66 15.80
N ARG A 63 5.13 -6.64 16.25
CA ARG A 63 4.76 -5.47 15.43
C ARG A 63 5.59 -4.22 15.70
N VAL A 64 6.20 -4.15 16.87
CA VAL A 64 7.02 -3.03 17.33
C VAL A 64 8.38 -3.57 17.71
N PHE A 65 9.43 -2.99 17.16
CA PHE A 65 10.81 -3.38 17.40
C PHE A 65 11.63 -2.18 17.82
N ARG A 66 12.63 -2.42 18.66
CA ARG A 66 13.68 -1.48 18.99
C ARG A 66 14.98 -2.25 19.03
N ASP A 67 16.07 -1.52 18.89
CA ASP A 67 17.40 -1.99 19.29
C ASP A 67 17.82 -3.35 18.72
N ILE A 68 18.45 -3.30 17.56
CA ILE A 68 18.89 -4.49 16.85
C ILE A 68 20.32 -4.75 17.28
N THR A 69 20.51 -5.59 18.30
CA THR A 69 21.85 -6.10 18.60
C THR A 69 22.36 -6.81 17.37
N ILE A 70 23.37 -6.22 16.72
CA ILE A 70 24.05 -6.81 15.57
C ILE A 70 24.79 -8.04 16.09
N PRO A 71 24.46 -9.27 15.64
CA PRO A 71 25.21 -10.44 16.06
C PRO A 71 26.68 -10.29 15.60
N PRO A 72 27.66 -10.73 16.41
CA PRO A 72 29.07 -10.68 16.03
C PRO A 72 29.31 -11.32 14.65
N GLY A 73 30.03 -10.64 13.76
CA GLY A 73 30.39 -11.14 12.43
C GLY A 73 29.46 -10.77 11.27
N LEU A 74 28.36 -10.05 11.51
CA LEU A 74 27.48 -9.51 10.45
C LEU A 74 27.79 -8.03 10.16
N ASP A 75 27.73 -7.65 8.88
CA ASP A 75 27.80 -6.24 8.48
C ASP A 75 26.54 -5.50 8.95
N TRP A 76 26.74 -4.48 9.76
CA TRP A 76 25.69 -3.66 10.32
C TRP A 76 24.89 -2.93 9.23
N ARG A 77 25.49 -2.60 8.08
CA ARG A 77 24.78 -1.95 6.96
C ARG A 77 23.70 -2.85 6.39
N GLN A 78 24.04 -4.12 6.15
CA GLN A 78 23.11 -5.13 5.64
C GLN A 78 21.97 -5.39 6.65
N ARG A 79 22.29 -5.33 7.95
CA ARG A 79 21.29 -5.52 9.01
C ARG A 79 20.30 -4.36 9.10
N ILE A 80 20.73 -3.11 8.97
CA ILE A 80 19.83 -1.94 8.97
C ILE A 80 18.82 -2.05 7.84
N GLU A 81 19.29 -2.30 6.62
CA GLU A 81 18.41 -2.39 5.46
C GLU A 81 17.37 -3.48 5.62
N THR A 82 17.79 -4.64 6.13
CA THR A 82 16.92 -5.80 6.39
C THR A 82 15.88 -5.51 7.46
N SER A 83 16.25 -4.75 8.47
CA SER A 83 15.38 -4.47 9.62
C SER A 83 14.28 -3.46 9.32
N LEU A 84 14.49 -2.63 8.30
CA LEU A 84 13.50 -1.66 7.83
C LEU A 84 12.65 -2.16 6.65
N ILE A 85 12.86 -3.39 6.14
CA ILE A 85 12.13 -3.91 4.96
C ILE A 85 10.61 -3.86 5.14
N ASP A 86 10.14 -4.35 6.28
CA ASP A 86 8.71 -4.45 6.61
C ASP A 86 8.21 -3.24 7.43
N CYS A 87 9.08 -2.23 7.65
CA CYS A 87 8.74 -1.07 8.46
C CYS A 87 7.96 -0.04 7.64
N VAL A 88 6.82 0.37 8.18
CA VAL A 88 5.98 1.43 7.59
C VAL A 88 6.07 2.75 8.38
N VAL A 89 6.62 2.67 9.59
CA VAL A 89 6.87 3.84 10.44
C VAL A 89 8.12 3.64 11.30
N VAL A 90 8.92 4.69 11.41
CA VAL A 90 10.03 4.82 12.35
C VAL A 90 9.68 5.88 13.38
N ILE A 91 9.84 5.54 14.65
CA ILE A 91 9.66 6.42 15.80
C ILE A 91 11.06 6.85 16.22
N ALA A 92 11.41 8.11 15.96
CA ALA A 92 12.72 8.67 16.30
C ALA A 92 12.62 9.31 17.69
N VAL A 93 13.11 8.61 18.72
CA VAL A 93 13.12 9.14 20.09
C VAL A 93 14.31 10.08 20.26
N ILE A 94 14.03 11.33 20.61
CA ILE A 94 14.98 12.44 20.70
C ILE A 94 15.00 12.95 22.13
N GLY A 95 16.07 12.64 22.86
CA GLY A 95 16.40 13.27 24.14
C GLY A 95 17.42 14.40 23.98
N ASN A 96 17.85 14.97 25.10
CA ASN A 96 18.73 16.15 25.13
C ASN A 96 20.14 15.91 24.55
N GLY A 97 20.64 14.67 24.59
CA GLY A 97 21.93 14.26 24.05
C GLY A 97 21.84 13.61 22.67
N TRP A 98 20.68 13.67 22.01
CA TRP A 98 20.46 13.02 20.72
C TRP A 98 21.36 13.59 19.61
N VAL A 99 21.43 14.93 19.54
CA VAL A 99 22.38 15.67 18.70
C VAL A 99 23.74 15.67 19.39
N CYS A 100 24.72 15.04 18.75
CA CYS A 100 26.09 15.00 19.23
C CYS A 100 27.05 14.96 18.05
N LYS A 101 28.35 15.16 18.30
CA LYS A 101 29.39 15.07 17.26
C LYS A 101 29.32 13.75 16.47
N ARG A 102 28.93 12.65 17.13
CA ARG A 102 28.76 11.34 16.50
C ARG A 102 27.70 11.34 15.41
N LEU A 103 26.59 12.08 15.56
CA LEU A 103 25.52 12.15 14.57
C LEU A 103 26.01 12.69 13.21
N SER A 104 27.05 13.52 13.21
CA SER A 104 27.67 14.05 11.99
C SER A 104 28.60 13.05 11.30
N HIS A 105 29.05 12.00 11.99
CA HIS A 105 29.84 10.95 11.37
C HIS A 105 28.97 10.09 10.46
N PRO A 106 29.49 9.64 9.31
CA PRO A 106 28.73 8.76 8.42
C PRO A 106 28.36 7.47 9.17
N ASP A 107 29.31 6.80 9.83
CA ASP A 107 29.11 5.49 10.47
C ASP A 107 28.25 5.50 11.77
N ASP A 108 27.49 6.57 12.07
CA ASP A 108 26.52 6.52 13.18
C ASP A 108 25.30 5.68 12.76
N LEU A 109 25.04 4.60 13.47
CA LEU A 109 23.91 3.71 13.21
C LEU A 109 22.57 4.46 13.21
N LEU A 110 22.38 5.37 14.17
CA LEU A 110 21.14 6.15 14.26
C LEU A 110 20.95 7.05 13.03
N ARG A 111 22.04 7.64 12.53
CA ARG A 111 22.00 8.41 11.30
C ARG A 111 21.59 7.52 10.14
N HIS A 112 22.22 6.36 9.99
CA HIS A 112 21.94 5.45 8.90
C HIS A 112 20.50 4.92 8.89
N GLU A 113 19.97 4.52 10.04
CA GLU A 113 18.56 4.10 10.16
C GLU A 113 17.60 5.17 9.66
N LEU A 114 17.82 6.43 10.07
CA LEU A 114 16.97 7.56 9.69
C LEU A 114 17.16 7.98 8.25
N GLU A 115 18.39 7.96 7.72
CA GLU A 115 18.66 8.20 6.30
C GLU A 115 17.93 7.18 5.44
N VAL A 116 18.01 5.89 5.77
CA VAL A 116 17.31 4.82 5.04
C VAL A 116 15.79 5.01 5.13
N ALA A 117 15.26 5.35 6.30
CA ALA A 117 13.83 5.60 6.48
C ALA A 117 13.34 6.75 5.58
N LEU A 118 14.04 7.89 5.60
CA LEU A 118 13.72 9.06 4.78
C LEU A 118 13.86 8.75 3.28
N GLN A 119 14.95 8.10 2.85
CA GLN A 119 15.17 7.73 1.45
C GLN A 119 14.09 6.78 0.90
N ARG A 120 13.59 5.87 1.74
CA ARG A 120 12.53 4.92 1.38
C ARG A 120 11.12 5.48 1.57
N ASN A 121 10.97 6.75 1.95
CA ASN A 121 9.70 7.38 2.30
C ASN A 121 8.91 6.59 3.36
N ILE A 122 9.62 5.95 4.29
CA ILE A 122 9.01 5.37 5.49
C ILE A 122 8.61 6.54 6.38
N GLY A 123 7.39 6.50 6.95
CA GLY A 123 6.94 7.58 7.83
C GLY A 123 7.85 7.71 9.04
N VAL A 124 8.29 8.92 9.37
CA VAL A 124 9.09 9.17 10.57
C VAL A 124 8.29 10.03 11.55
N ILE A 125 8.20 9.59 12.80
CA ILE A 125 7.55 10.32 13.90
C ILE A 125 8.65 10.75 14.88
N PRO A 126 9.04 12.03 14.90
CA PRO A 126 9.90 12.54 15.97
C PRO A 126 9.14 12.51 17.31
N VAL A 127 9.75 11.90 18.32
CA VAL A 127 9.22 11.85 19.68
C VAL A 127 10.22 12.49 20.63
N LEU A 128 9.86 13.64 21.18
CA LEU A 128 10.68 14.40 22.12
C LEU A 128 10.43 13.90 23.54
N VAL A 129 11.50 13.65 24.28
CA VAL A 129 11.44 13.14 25.67
C VAL A 129 12.35 13.97 26.58
N ASP A 130 12.12 13.91 27.88
CA ASP A 130 12.96 14.55 28.91
C ASP A 130 13.16 16.06 28.66
N GLY A 131 12.13 16.75 28.16
CA GLY A 131 12.14 18.19 27.86
C GLY A 131 12.97 18.58 26.62
N ALA A 132 13.37 17.60 25.80
CA ALA A 132 14.11 17.86 24.58
C ALA A 132 13.31 18.68 23.57
N THR A 133 14.02 19.45 22.75
CA THR A 133 13.44 20.21 21.64
C THR A 133 13.88 19.63 20.30
N LEU A 134 13.10 19.86 19.25
CA LEU A 134 13.53 19.53 17.89
C LEU A 134 14.90 20.17 17.56
N PRO A 135 15.84 19.40 16.97
CA PRO A 135 17.12 19.94 16.52
C PRO A 135 16.96 21.07 15.51
N ARG A 136 17.90 22.02 15.48
CA ARG A 136 17.91 23.05 14.43
C ARG A 136 18.49 22.46 13.14
N PRO A 137 18.10 22.96 11.94
CA PRO A 137 18.62 22.47 10.66
C PRO A 137 20.16 22.47 10.52
N ARG A 138 20.84 23.38 11.24
CA ARG A 138 22.30 23.51 11.26
C ARG A 138 23.00 22.46 12.12
N ASP A 139 22.27 21.87 13.06
CA ASP A 139 22.77 20.86 13.99
C ASP A 139 22.60 19.45 13.41
N LEU A 140 21.94 19.32 12.25
CA LEU A 140 21.69 18.07 11.54
C LEU A 140 22.55 17.93 10.28
N PRO A 141 23.01 16.70 9.96
CA PRO A 141 23.43 16.35 8.61
C PRO A 141 22.33 16.70 7.60
N THR A 142 22.73 17.19 6.41
CA THR A 142 21.78 17.59 5.35
C THR A 142 20.78 16.48 5.01
N SER A 143 21.24 15.23 5.01
CA SER A 143 20.43 14.04 4.74
C SER A 143 19.33 13.76 5.76
N LEU A 144 19.44 14.28 6.98
CA LEU A 144 18.45 14.10 8.05
C LEU A 144 17.48 15.28 8.16
N ARG A 145 17.65 16.35 7.38
CA ARG A 145 16.78 17.54 7.51
C ARG A 145 15.32 17.26 7.22
N GLY A 146 15.01 16.24 6.42
CA GLY A 146 13.63 15.79 6.18
C GLY A 146 12.90 15.35 7.46
N LEU A 147 13.62 15.05 8.55
CA LEU A 147 13.04 14.82 9.87
C LEU A 147 12.27 16.05 10.39
N LEU A 148 12.71 17.25 10.03
CA LEU A 148 12.12 18.52 10.49
C LEU A 148 10.81 18.87 9.79
N ASP A 149 10.49 18.19 8.69
CA ASP A 149 9.22 18.36 7.98
C ASP A 149 8.08 17.58 8.66
N ALA A 150 8.42 16.67 9.58
CA ALA A 150 7.47 15.88 10.34
C ALA A 150 7.03 16.59 11.63
N GLN A 151 5.75 16.49 11.96
CA GLN A 151 5.24 16.96 13.24
C GLN A 151 5.78 16.07 14.37
N ALA A 152 6.44 16.70 15.35
CA ALA A 152 6.90 16.03 16.55
C ALA A 152 5.76 15.80 17.56
N LEU A 153 5.88 14.72 18.33
CA LEU A 153 5.10 14.48 19.53
C LEU A 153 6.01 14.61 20.75
N GLU A 154 5.53 15.25 21.79
CA GLU A 154 6.22 15.36 23.06
C GLU A 154 5.62 14.35 24.04
N ILE A 155 6.48 13.69 24.83
CA ILE A 155 6.07 12.82 25.93
C ILE A 155 6.65 13.40 27.22
N HIS A 156 5.75 13.91 28.05
CA HIS A 156 6.07 14.42 29.37
C HIS A 156 6.00 13.30 30.42
N GLU A 157 6.80 13.40 31.48
CA GLU A 157 6.78 12.38 32.54
C GLU A 157 5.49 12.49 33.36
N GLU A 158 5.08 13.72 33.66
CA GLU A 158 3.87 14.08 34.40
C GLU A 158 2.58 13.68 33.68
N ASP A 159 2.56 13.77 32.35
CA ASP A 159 1.38 13.53 31.50
C ASP A 159 1.54 12.29 30.59
N PHE A 160 2.42 11.36 30.98
CA PHE A 160 2.85 10.24 30.14
C PHE A 160 1.68 9.46 29.52
N ASP A 161 0.66 9.10 30.32
CA ASP A 161 -0.47 8.30 29.87
C ASP A 161 -1.30 9.01 28.80
N HIS A 162 -1.35 10.33 28.82
CA HIS A 162 -2.02 11.13 27.81
C HIS A 162 -1.20 11.20 26.53
N ASP A 163 0.09 11.52 26.65
CA ASP A 163 0.98 11.71 25.51
C ASP A 163 1.26 10.39 24.76
N ILE A 164 1.43 9.27 25.48
CA ILE A 164 1.63 7.96 24.87
C ILE A 164 0.41 7.51 24.07
N ARG A 165 -0.82 7.91 24.46
CA ARG A 165 -2.04 7.62 23.69
C ARG A 165 -2.01 8.31 22.32
N LYS A 166 -1.55 9.57 22.26
CA LYS A 166 -1.38 10.28 20.98
C LYS A 166 -0.40 9.54 20.06
N LEU A 167 0.72 9.08 20.61
CA LEU A 167 1.70 8.29 19.85
C LEU A 167 1.11 6.96 19.38
N ILE A 168 0.41 6.24 20.26
CA ILE A 168 -0.28 4.99 19.92
C ILE A 168 -1.25 5.21 18.76
N ASP A 169 -2.08 6.23 18.81
CA ASP A 169 -3.08 6.46 17.77
C ASP A 169 -2.41 6.81 16.44
N ARG A 170 -1.35 7.62 16.46
CA ARG A 170 -0.58 7.91 15.25
C ARG A 170 0.09 6.68 14.67
N VAL A 171 0.71 5.83 15.50
CA VAL A 171 1.33 4.57 15.04
C VAL A 171 0.26 3.62 14.48
N ARG A 172 -0.94 3.59 15.07
CA ARG A 172 -2.04 2.76 14.58
C ARG A 172 -2.43 3.10 13.15
N GLU A 173 -2.45 4.38 12.78
CA GLU A 173 -2.75 4.81 11.42
C GLU A 173 -1.73 4.25 10.41
N PHE A 174 -0.46 4.23 10.77
CA PHE A 174 0.58 3.61 9.94
C PHE A 174 0.44 2.08 9.86
N LEU A 175 0.05 1.43 10.96
CA LEU A 175 -0.09 -0.03 11.01
C LEU A 175 -1.41 -0.55 10.44
N ALA A 176 -2.43 0.28 10.30
CA ALA A 176 -3.70 -0.08 9.69
C ALA A 176 -3.49 -0.33 8.19
N PRO A 177 -4.04 -1.40 7.58
CA PRO A 177 -3.94 -1.59 6.13
C PRO A 177 -4.55 -0.39 5.40
N PRO A 178 -4.02 0.00 4.22
CA PRO A 178 -4.59 1.11 3.47
C PRO A 178 -6.08 0.81 3.20
N PRO A 179 -6.96 1.82 3.24
CA PRO A 179 -8.36 1.62 2.92
C PRO A 179 -8.46 0.96 1.55
N ARG A 180 -9.17 -0.16 1.46
CA ARG A 180 -9.44 -0.78 0.16
C ARG A 180 -10.16 0.26 -0.71
N PRO A 181 -9.68 0.58 -1.92
CA PRO A 181 -10.37 1.54 -2.77
C PRO A 181 -11.81 1.07 -2.98
N LYS A 182 -12.79 1.91 -2.64
CA LYS A 182 -14.23 1.63 -2.80
C LYS A 182 -14.71 1.82 -4.25
N HIS A 183 -13.85 1.53 -5.23
CA HIS A 183 -14.25 1.53 -6.62
C HIS A 183 -13.84 0.21 -7.28
N PRO A 184 -14.80 -0.56 -7.85
CA PRO A 184 -14.41 -1.44 -8.94
C PRO A 184 -13.83 -0.52 -10.01
N ILE A 185 -12.60 -0.79 -10.44
CA ILE A 185 -12.08 -0.23 -11.68
C ILE A 185 -13.07 -0.69 -12.76
N ALA A 186 -14.05 0.14 -13.08
CA ALA A 186 -15.00 -0.13 -14.15
C ALA A 186 -14.16 -0.25 -15.42
N LYS A 187 -14.20 -1.43 -16.05
CA LYS A 187 -13.38 -1.80 -17.20
C LYS A 187 -13.44 -0.70 -18.28
N PRO A 188 -12.31 -0.05 -18.66
CA PRO A 188 -12.33 0.98 -19.69
C PRO A 188 -12.51 0.42 -21.11
N VAL A 189 -12.82 -0.88 -21.27
CA VAL A 189 -12.98 -1.54 -22.58
C VAL A 189 -14.44 -1.61 -23.03
N GLY A 190 -15.40 -1.64 -22.10
CA GLY A 190 -16.81 -1.85 -22.44
C GLY A 190 -17.43 -0.73 -23.28
N TRP A 191 -17.07 0.52 -23.01
CA TRP A 191 -17.59 1.69 -23.72
C TRP A 191 -16.93 1.86 -25.11
N LEU A 192 -15.64 1.51 -25.25
CA LEU A 192 -14.96 1.46 -26.54
C LEU A 192 -15.61 0.43 -27.47
N LEU A 193 -15.96 -0.75 -26.96
CA LEU A 193 -16.70 -1.77 -27.72
C LEU A 193 -18.11 -1.28 -28.10
N ALA A 194 -18.80 -0.56 -27.21
CA ALA A 194 -20.11 0.02 -27.50
C ALA A 194 -20.06 1.10 -28.60
N ILE A 195 -19.03 1.95 -28.61
CA ILE A 195 -18.81 2.95 -29.67
C ILE A 195 -18.49 2.27 -31.00
N VAL A 196 -17.60 1.28 -31.01
CA VAL A 196 -17.26 0.52 -32.23
C VAL A 196 -18.48 -0.19 -32.80
N ALA A 197 -19.30 -0.84 -31.95
CA ALA A 197 -20.54 -1.49 -32.36
C ALA A 197 -21.59 -0.49 -32.88
N GLY A 198 -21.72 0.68 -32.25
CA GLY A 198 -22.61 1.75 -32.71
C GLY A 198 -22.22 2.30 -34.08
N LEU A 199 -20.93 2.55 -34.31
CA LEU A 199 -20.41 3.00 -35.60
C LEU A 199 -20.58 1.93 -36.70
N ALA A 200 -20.33 0.66 -36.39
CA ALA A 200 -20.55 -0.44 -37.32
C ALA A 200 -22.03 -0.55 -37.73
N ASN A 201 -22.97 -0.43 -36.79
CA ASN A 201 -24.40 -0.44 -37.08
C ASN A 201 -24.86 0.78 -37.88
N ALA A 202 -24.27 1.97 -37.67
CA ALA A 202 -24.57 3.16 -38.47
C ALA A 202 -24.10 3.00 -39.93
N LEU A 203 -22.90 2.43 -40.12
CA LEU A 203 -22.33 2.16 -41.46
C LEU A 203 -23.11 1.05 -42.19
N LEU A 204 -23.51 0.00 -41.47
CA LEU A 204 -24.34 -1.08 -42.03
C LEU A 204 -25.77 -0.60 -42.31
N GLY A 205 -26.37 0.22 -41.45
CA GLY A 205 -27.68 0.83 -41.69
C GLY A 205 -27.72 1.66 -42.97
N ALA A 206 -26.72 2.52 -43.21
CA ALA A 206 -26.68 3.34 -44.43
C ALA A 206 -26.63 2.52 -45.74
N ALA A 207 -26.04 1.32 -45.71
CA ALA A 207 -25.97 0.43 -46.87
C ALA A 207 -27.31 -0.30 -47.17
N TRP A 208 -28.11 -0.59 -46.15
CA TRP A 208 -29.38 -1.31 -46.32
C TRP A 208 -30.52 -0.38 -46.76
N TRP A 209 -30.49 0.89 -46.34
CA TRP A 209 -31.49 1.89 -46.75
C TRP A 209 -31.33 2.35 -48.21
N THR A 210 -30.09 2.40 -48.72
CA THR A 210 -29.82 2.71 -50.13
C THR A 210 -30.22 1.56 -51.06
N ALA A 211 -29.91 0.32 -50.70
CA ALA A 211 -30.33 -0.86 -51.45
C ALA A 211 -31.87 -0.99 -51.52
N LEU A 212 -32.57 -0.75 -50.40
CA LEU A 212 -34.03 -0.75 -50.35
C LEU A 212 -34.63 0.36 -51.24
N GLY A 213 -34.07 1.57 -51.20
CA GLY A 213 -34.50 2.68 -52.04
C GLY A 213 -34.33 2.39 -53.55
N VAL A 214 -33.21 1.79 -53.95
CA VAL A 214 -32.97 1.39 -55.35
C VAL A 214 -33.94 0.29 -55.80
N ALA A 215 -34.20 -0.71 -54.96
CA ALA A 215 -35.16 -1.77 -55.29
C ALA A 215 -36.59 -1.23 -55.50
N ILE A 216 -37.03 -0.31 -54.64
CA ILE A 216 -38.34 0.36 -54.78
C ILE A 216 -38.41 1.18 -56.08
N LEU A 217 -37.33 1.90 -56.43
CA LEU A 217 -37.27 2.70 -57.65
C LEU A 217 -37.34 1.82 -58.92
N VAL A 218 -36.60 0.71 -58.96
CA VAL A 218 -36.63 -0.25 -60.08
C VAL A 218 -38.01 -0.86 -60.24
N LEU A 219 -38.65 -1.27 -59.13
CA LEU A 219 -40.01 -1.80 -59.16
C LEU A 219 -41.01 -0.77 -59.69
N ALA A 220 -40.91 0.48 -59.24
CA ALA A 220 -41.77 1.57 -59.72
C ALA A 220 -41.62 1.80 -61.23
N ILE A 221 -40.38 1.80 -61.74
CA ILE A 221 -40.10 1.93 -63.18
C ILE A 221 -40.72 0.77 -63.97
N TRP A 222 -40.57 -0.47 -63.48
CA TRP A 222 -41.14 -1.65 -64.14
C TRP A 222 -42.66 -1.60 -64.21
N VAL A 223 -43.34 -1.24 -63.12
CA VAL A 223 -44.80 -1.09 -63.08
C VAL A 223 -45.30 -0.02 -64.05
N VAL A 224 -44.62 1.14 -64.11
CA VAL A 224 -44.98 2.20 -65.07
C VAL A 224 -44.78 1.74 -66.51
N ALA A 225 -43.68 1.05 -66.81
CA ALA A 225 -43.43 0.51 -68.14
C ALA A 225 -44.50 -0.51 -68.56
N ASP A 226 -44.90 -1.39 -67.64
CA ASP A 226 -45.94 -2.40 -67.86
C ASP A 226 -47.32 -1.76 -68.10
N LEU A 227 -47.70 -0.76 -67.30
CA LEU A 227 -48.93 0.02 -67.50
C LEU A 227 -48.95 0.75 -68.85
N LEU A 228 -47.83 1.37 -69.25
CA LEU A 228 -47.72 2.04 -70.54
C LEU A 228 -47.79 1.04 -71.71
N LEU A 229 -47.25 -0.18 -71.54
CA LEU A 229 -47.35 -1.23 -72.54
C LEU A 229 -48.78 -1.74 -72.66
N ALA A 230 -49.46 -1.99 -71.54
CA ALA A 230 -50.87 -2.37 -71.51
C ALA A 230 -51.76 -1.32 -72.20
N GLN A 231 -51.55 -0.03 -71.91
CA GLN A 231 -52.27 1.06 -72.56
C GLN A 231 -52.02 1.11 -74.08
N LYS A 232 -50.78 0.89 -74.53
CA LYS A 232 -50.46 0.84 -75.97
C LYS A 232 -51.14 -0.34 -76.67
N LEU A 233 -51.20 -1.50 -76.04
CA LEU A 233 -51.86 -2.69 -76.59
C LEU A 233 -53.38 -2.50 -76.67
N GLU A 234 -53.98 -1.85 -75.69
CA GLU A 234 -55.41 -1.54 -75.67
C GLU A 234 -55.78 -0.50 -76.76
N ILE A 235 -54.99 0.56 -76.91
CA ILE A 235 -55.16 1.54 -78.01
C ILE A 235 -54.98 0.88 -79.39
N ALA A 236 -54.11 -0.11 -79.51
CA ALA A 236 -53.89 -0.84 -80.76
C ALA A 236 -55.02 -1.83 -81.10
N SER A 237 -55.74 -2.37 -80.10
CA SER A 237 -56.87 -3.28 -80.34
C SER A 237 -58.14 -2.53 -80.75
N VAL A 238 -58.35 -1.31 -80.24
CA VAL A 238 -59.51 -0.45 -80.57
C VAL A 238 -59.43 0.14 -82.00
N LYS A 239 -58.25 0.13 -82.63
CA LYS A 239 -58.02 0.65 -84.00
C LYS A 239 -58.11 -0.42 -85.11
N LYS A 240 -58.41 -1.68 -84.78
CA LYS A 240 -58.70 -2.76 -85.75
C LYS A 240 -60.19 -3.02 -85.82
#